data_AF-A0A9P5W7Z6-F1
#
_entry.id   AF-A0A9P5W7Z6-F1
#
_cell.length_a   1.000
_cell.length_b   1.000
_cell.length_c   1.000
_cell.angle_alpha   90.00
_cell.angle_beta   90.00
_cell.angle_gamma   90.00
#
_symmetry.space_group_name_H-M   'P 1'
#
loop_
_entity.id
_entity.type
_entity.pdbx_description
1 polymer ?
#
loop_
_entity_poly.entity_id
_entity_poly.type
_entity_poly.pdbx_seq_one_letter_code
_entity_poly.pdbx_strand_id
1 'polypeptide(L)'
;MDQFKTLSQQLNPLAAKIGKQFGQVRQFAQEKLGTAEDITELPQEYKDLEKRVDAIRNMHNNLLRVTRTYQNSSYDYPAQLQETLGEFGRTVTDKIQQVALSPAEKAASEAAALEERKEATPPKTLAHALSRASFQGSEQLGLEEPLGSALFKFATVQEKIGDYRLKMDQEITTKFVQPFGTTLNTQIGFAMKARRNVQNCRLSLDSIKAQHKAARPERAEASRVEVEQAEDLFVAAVEEATTLMKSVLENPEPLRNLADLVAAQLAFYKEAYDILTDVAPEIDELSVTQEALFRNSRSE
;
A
#
# COMPACT_ATOMS: atom_id res chain seq x y z
N MET A 1 7.04 30.62 54.42
CA MET A 1 6.15 31.24 53.39
C MET A 1 6.70 31.12 51.96
N ASP A 2 7.88 30.50 51.75
CA ASP A 2 8.47 30.38 50.40
C ASP A 2 8.07 29.12 49.61
N GLN A 3 7.56 28.07 50.26
CA GLN A 3 7.07 26.86 49.57
C GLN A 3 5.72 27.06 48.86
N PHE A 4 4.94 28.09 49.24
CA PHE A 4 3.67 28.42 48.57
C PHE A 4 3.87 29.31 47.33
N LYS A 5 5.01 30.02 47.22
CA LYS A 5 5.35 30.84 46.05
C LYS A 5 5.89 30.02 44.87
N THR A 6 6.50 28.87 45.13
CA THR A 6 6.98 27.94 44.08
C THR A 6 5.86 27.13 43.44
N LEU A 7 4.79 26.80 44.19
CA LEU A 7 3.62 26.10 43.65
C LEU A 7 2.77 26.99 42.71
N SER A 8 2.69 28.30 42.97
CA SER A 8 1.95 29.24 42.10
C SER A 8 2.67 29.52 40.78
N GLN A 9 3.99 29.46 40.75
CA GLN A 9 4.78 29.63 39.53
C GLN A 9 4.68 28.43 38.56
N GLN A 10 4.41 27.22 39.07
CA GLN A 10 4.16 26.03 38.24
C GLN A 10 2.74 25.94 37.69
N LEU A 11 1.75 26.55 38.36
CA LEU A 11 0.35 26.59 37.91
C LEU A 11 0.09 27.61 36.80
N ASN A 12 0.93 28.66 36.71
CA ASN A 12 0.78 29.75 35.76
C ASN A 12 0.92 29.34 34.27
N PRO A 13 1.92 28.55 33.84
CA PRO A 13 2.02 28.11 32.45
C PRO A 13 0.94 27.10 32.05
N LEU A 14 0.43 26.31 33.01
CA LEU A 14 -0.65 25.35 32.76
C LEU A 14 -2.00 26.08 32.60
N ALA A 15 -2.29 27.05 33.48
CA ALA A 15 -3.48 27.89 33.40
C ALA A 15 -3.48 28.79 32.15
N ALA A 16 -2.33 29.34 31.76
CA ALA A 16 -2.19 30.12 30.52
C ALA A 16 -2.42 29.25 29.26
N LYS A 17 -1.95 27.99 29.26
CA LYS A 17 -2.23 27.03 28.19
C LYS A 17 -3.71 26.65 28.13
N ILE A 18 -4.36 26.42 29.27
CA ILE A 18 -5.80 26.10 29.35
C ILE A 18 -6.63 27.31 28.89
N GLY A 19 -6.27 28.52 29.31
CA GLY A 19 -6.94 29.76 28.88
C GLY A 19 -6.82 30.00 27.37
N LYS A 20 -5.63 29.81 26.78
CA LYS A 20 -5.44 29.88 25.32
C LYS A 20 -6.27 28.83 24.58
N GLN A 21 -6.30 27.59 25.07
CA GLN A 21 -7.10 26.52 24.46
C GLN A 21 -8.61 26.81 24.55
N PHE A 22 -9.10 27.39 25.65
CA PHE A 22 -10.51 27.73 25.81
C PHE A 22 -10.95 28.86 24.87
N GLY A 23 -10.10 29.88 24.68
CA GLY A 23 -10.32 30.96 23.71
C GLY A 23 -10.40 30.45 22.27
N GLN A 24 -9.48 29.57 21.88
CA GLN A 24 -9.49 28.94 20.55
C GLN A 24 -10.74 28.09 20.31
N VAL A 25 -11.18 27.31 21.31
CA VAL A 25 -12.41 26.50 21.22
C VAL A 25 -13.65 27.38 21.09
N ARG A 26 -13.72 28.50 21.84
CA ARG A 26 -14.83 29.46 21.73
C ARG A 26 -14.88 30.10 20.34
N GLN A 27 -13.75 30.53 19.79
CA GLN A 27 -13.68 31.12 18.46
C GLN A 27 -14.10 30.11 17.38
N PHE A 28 -13.60 28.86 17.46
CA PHE A 28 -14.01 27.79 16.54
C PHE A 28 -15.52 27.52 16.60
N ALA A 29 -16.13 27.54 17.80
CA ALA A 29 -17.56 27.40 17.97
C ALA A 29 -18.34 28.60 17.37
N GLN A 30 -17.85 29.83 17.56
CA GLN A 30 -18.46 31.04 17.00
C GLN A 30 -18.41 31.05 15.47
N GLU A 31 -17.31 30.61 14.85
CA GLU A 31 -17.21 30.45 13.39
C GLU A 31 -18.17 29.39 12.86
N LYS A 32 -18.28 28.23 13.52
CA LYS A 32 -19.21 27.16 13.12
C LYS A 32 -20.67 27.57 13.25
N LEU A 33 -20.99 28.46 14.20
CA LEU A 33 -22.32 28.99 14.44
C LEU A 33 -22.61 30.28 13.64
N GLY A 34 -21.67 30.76 12.82
CA GLY A 34 -21.86 31.93 11.96
C GLY A 34 -21.95 33.28 12.69
N THR A 35 -21.44 33.35 13.93
CA THR A 35 -21.50 34.56 14.79
C THR A 35 -20.16 35.28 14.92
N ALA A 36 -19.13 34.83 14.19
CA ALA A 36 -17.82 35.46 14.18
C ALA A 36 -17.78 36.64 13.18
N GLU A 37 -17.47 37.85 13.65
CA GLU A 37 -17.44 39.07 12.84
C GLU A 37 -16.08 39.32 12.17
N ASP A 38 -14.96 38.90 12.79
CA ASP A 38 -13.61 39.02 12.22
C ASP A 38 -12.95 37.65 12.13
N ILE A 39 -12.87 37.11 10.90
CA ILE A 39 -12.16 35.86 10.61
C ILE A 39 -10.93 36.23 9.79
N THR A 40 -9.74 35.87 10.27
CA THR A 40 -8.52 36.05 9.46
C THR A 40 -8.61 35.17 8.21
N GLU A 41 -8.60 35.79 7.04
CA GLU A 41 -8.66 35.07 5.77
C GLU A 41 -7.28 34.56 5.34
N LEU A 42 -7.25 33.33 4.82
CA LEU A 42 -6.06 32.78 4.18
C LEU A 42 -5.99 33.23 2.71
N PRO A 43 -4.79 33.51 2.18
CA PRO A 43 -4.58 33.83 0.77
C PRO A 43 -5.16 32.77 -0.16
N GLN A 44 -5.64 33.19 -1.34
CA GLN A 44 -6.24 32.27 -2.30
C GLN A 44 -5.25 31.20 -2.78
N GLU A 45 -4.00 31.57 -3.02
CA GLU A 45 -2.93 30.63 -3.40
C GLU A 45 -2.72 29.53 -2.35
N TYR A 46 -2.78 29.88 -1.06
CA TYR A 46 -2.68 28.91 0.03
C TYR A 46 -3.84 27.90 -0.01
N LYS A 47 -5.08 28.40 -0.14
CA LYS A 47 -6.29 27.56 -0.25
C LYS A 47 -6.23 26.61 -1.46
N ASP A 48 -5.65 27.06 -2.57
CA ASP A 48 -5.52 26.22 -3.76
C ASP A 48 -4.41 25.18 -3.63
N LEU A 49 -3.33 25.48 -2.92
CA LEU A 49 -2.33 24.48 -2.52
C LEU A 49 -2.95 23.41 -1.62
N GLU A 50 -3.76 23.80 -0.64
CA GLU A 50 -4.45 22.86 0.25
C GLU A 50 -5.31 21.85 -0.53
N LYS A 51 -6.11 22.33 -1.48
CA LYS A 51 -6.94 21.47 -2.33
C LYS A 51 -6.10 20.46 -3.12
N ARG A 52 -4.98 20.91 -3.69
CA ARG A 52 -4.09 20.03 -4.47
C ARG A 52 -3.40 18.99 -3.59
N VAL A 53 -2.92 19.37 -2.41
CA VAL A 53 -2.34 18.43 -1.43
C VAL A 53 -3.37 17.43 -0.95
N ASP A 54 -4.62 17.86 -0.69
CA ASP A 54 -5.70 16.95 -0.32
C ASP A 54 -6.01 15.94 -1.43
N ALA A 55 -6.03 16.38 -2.68
CA ALA A 55 -6.19 15.48 -3.83
C ALA A 55 -5.06 14.44 -3.90
N ILE A 56 -3.80 14.86 -3.76
CA ILE A 56 -2.63 13.96 -3.76
C ILE A 56 -2.71 12.97 -2.60
N ARG A 57 -3.06 13.43 -1.39
CA ARG A 57 -3.22 12.57 -0.22
C ARG A 57 -4.34 11.54 -0.41
N ASN A 58 -5.49 11.95 -0.94
CA ASN A 58 -6.61 11.05 -1.18
C ASN A 58 -6.25 10.00 -2.23
N MET A 59 -5.55 10.40 -3.30
CA MET A 59 -5.00 9.50 -4.31
C MET A 59 -4.03 8.47 -3.69
N HIS A 60 -3.12 8.90 -2.80
CA HIS A 60 -2.23 7.99 -2.07
C HIS A 60 -2.99 6.95 -1.25
N ASN A 61 -3.96 7.40 -0.44
CA ASN A 61 -4.78 6.51 0.37
C ASN A 61 -5.57 5.49 -0.46
N ASN A 62 -6.19 5.95 -1.54
CA ASN A 62 -7.01 5.11 -2.41
C ASN A 62 -6.18 4.04 -3.11
N LEU A 63 -5.03 4.41 -3.67
CA LEU A 63 -4.15 3.45 -4.34
C LEU A 63 -3.57 2.45 -3.33
N LEU A 64 -3.04 2.90 -2.19
CA LEU A 64 -2.52 2.01 -1.15
C LEU A 64 -3.57 1.04 -0.60
N ARG A 65 -4.83 1.46 -0.49
CA ARG A 65 -5.92 0.57 -0.04
C ARG A 65 -6.07 -0.65 -0.95
N VAL A 66 -5.89 -0.48 -2.26
CA VAL A 66 -6.02 -1.57 -3.23
C VAL A 66 -4.71 -2.33 -3.36
N THR A 67 -3.58 -1.62 -3.55
CA THR A 67 -2.31 -2.25 -3.88
C THR A 67 -1.64 -2.98 -2.70
N ARG A 68 -2.05 -2.72 -1.46
CA ARG A 68 -1.63 -3.55 -0.31
C ARG A 68 -2.02 -5.01 -0.46
N THR A 69 -3.00 -5.35 -1.31
CA THR A 69 -3.35 -6.74 -1.59
C THR A 69 -2.16 -7.54 -2.11
N TYR A 70 -1.25 -6.91 -2.87
CA TYR A 70 -0.05 -7.54 -3.42
C TYR A 70 0.95 -7.99 -2.34
N GLN A 71 0.77 -7.56 -1.08
CA GLN A 71 1.57 -8.04 0.05
C GLN A 71 1.14 -9.42 0.55
N ASN A 72 -0.04 -9.91 0.12
CA ASN A 72 -0.56 -11.21 0.49
C ASN A 72 -0.68 -12.09 -0.75
N SER A 73 0.25 -13.02 -0.97
CA SER A 73 0.27 -13.91 -2.14
C SER A 73 -0.99 -14.77 -2.34
N SER A 74 -1.86 -14.90 -1.34
CA SER A 74 -3.13 -15.65 -1.43
C SER A 74 -4.34 -14.84 -1.93
N TYR A 75 -4.15 -13.58 -2.34
CA TYR A 75 -5.29 -12.70 -2.65
C TYR A 75 -6.13 -13.13 -3.86
N ASP A 76 -5.55 -13.88 -4.81
CA ASP A 76 -6.26 -14.39 -6.00
C ASP A 76 -6.83 -15.80 -5.80
N TYR A 77 -6.53 -16.42 -4.66
CA TYR A 77 -7.05 -17.72 -4.26
C TYR A 77 -7.32 -17.75 -2.74
N PRO A 78 -8.30 -16.95 -2.26
CA PRO A 78 -8.62 -16.89 -0.84
C PRO A 78 -9.13 -18.25 -0.36
N ALA A 79 -8.48 -18.81 0.66
CA ALA A 79 -8.72 -20.15 1.17
C ALA A 79 -10.16 -20.34 1.69
N GLN A 80 -11.03 -20.83 0.82
CA GLN A 80 -12.33 -21.43 1.16
C GLN A 80 -12.39 -22.92 0.77
N LEU A 81 -11.35 -23.45 0.15
CA LEU A 81 -11.17 -24.86 -0.14
C LEU A 81 -10.21 -25.46 0.89
N GLN A 82 -10.66 -26.49 1.59
CA GLN A 82 -9.83 -27.30 2.47
C GLN A 82 -8.76 -28.00 1.61
N GLU A 83 -7.62 -27.35 1.38
CA GLU A 83 -6.46 -28.03 0.78
C GLU A 83 -5.97 -29.09 1.75
N THR A 84 -5.94 -30.34 1.30
CA THR A 84 -5.52 -31.48 2.12
C THR A 84 -4.01 -31.36 2.33
N LEU A 85 -3.55 -31.33 3.58
CA LEU A 85 -2.12 -31.21 3.95
C LEU A 85 -1.20 -32.27 3.29
N GLY A 86 -1.75 -33.34 2.70
CA GLY A 86 -1.02 -34.34 1.93
C GLY A 86 -0.67 -33.96 0.48
N GLU A 87 -1.29 -32.93 -0.09
CA GLU A 87 -1.05 -32.47 -1.48
C GLU A 87 0.24 -31.65 -1.63
N PHE A 88 0.88 -31.28 -0.52
CA PHE A 88 2.12 -30.50 -0.50
C PHE A 88 3.40 -31.32 -0.75
N GLY A 89 3.28 -32.65 -0.88
CA GLY A 89 4.40 -33.58 -0.85
C GLY A 89 5.22 -33.73 -2.14
N ARG A 90 4.74 -33.27 -3.30
CA ARG A 90 5.44 -33.38 -4.61
C ARG A 90 5.08 -32.21 -5.52
N THR A 91 6.07 -31.42 -5.95
CA THR A 91 5.87 -30.31 -6.89
C THR A 91 6.25 -30.71 -8.31
N VAL A 92 5.71 -29.99 -9.29
CA VAL A 92 6.05 -30.19 -10.71
C VAL A 92 7.56 -30.01 -10.94
N THR A 93 8.16 -29.02 -10.25
CA THR A 93 9.59 -28.71 -10.30
C THR A 93 10.45 -29.92 -9.94
N ASP A 94 10.06 -30.69 -8.91
CA ASP A 94 10.80 -31.88 -8.49
C ASP A 94 10.79 -32.96 -9.57
N LYS A 95 9.64 -33.19 -10.21
CA LYS A 95 9.53 -34.22 -11.26
C LYS A 95 10.35 -33.84 -12.49
N ILE A 96 10.39 -32.55 -12.85
CA ILE A 96 11.23 -32.03 -13.94
C ILE A 96 12.72 -32.23 -13.62
N GLN A 97 13.14 -31.96 -12.38
CA GLN A 97 14.52 -32.20 -11.97
C GLN A 97 14.84 -33.71 -11.97
N GLN A 98 13.92 -34.55 -11.49
CA GLN A 98 14.11 -35.99 -11.42
C GLN A 98 14.18 -36.69 -12.78
N VAL A 99 13.47 -36.22 -13.82
CA VAL A 99 13.56 -36.85 -15.15
C VAL A 99 14.94 -36.73 -15.78
N ALA A 100 15.80 -35.83 -15.31
CA ALA A 100 17.18 -35.66 -15.77
C ALA A 100 18.23 -36.44 -14.97
N LEU A 101 17.85 -37.14 -13.88
CA LEU A 101 18.79 -37.74 -12.92
C LEU A 101 18.86 -39.28 -13.01
N SER A 102 20.03 -39.85 -12.68
CA SER A 102 20.21 -41.30 -12.52
C SER A 102 19.50 -41.84 -11.26
N PRO A 103 19.27 -43.17 -11.14
CA PRO A 103 18.54 -43.74 -10.00
C PRO A 103 19.13 -43.43 -8.61
N ALA A 104 20.46 -43.33 -8.51
CA ALA A 104 21.13 -42.97 -7.26
C ALA A 104 20.98 -41.48 -6.92
N GLU A 105 21.01 -40.62 -7.95
CA GLU A 105 20.81 -39.17 -7.80
C GLU A 105 19.35 -38.82 -7.49
N LYS A 106 18.38 -39.59 -8.01
CA LYS A 106 16.95 -39.46 -7.68
C LYS A 106 16.70 -39.65 -6.18
N ALA A 107 17.25 -40.71 -5.58
CA ALA A 107 17.08 -40.99 -4.15
C ALA A 107 17.72 -39.90 -3.26
N ALA A 108 18.87 -39.35 -3.67
CA ALA A 108 19.53 -38.25 -2.97
C ALA A 108 18.76 -36.92 -3.11
N SER A 109 18.25 -36.62 -4.31
CA SER A 109 17.42 -35.44 -4.59
C SER A 109 16.09 -35.48 -3.83
N GLU A 110 15.43 -36.63 -3.75
CA GLU A 110 14.20 -36.79 -2.95
C GLU A 110 14.44 -36.52 -1.47
N ALA A 111 15.53 -37.06 -0.91
CA ALA A 111 15.89 -36.84 0.50
C ALA A 111 16.20 -35.36 0.80
N ALA A 112 16.92 -34.67 -0.11
CA ALA A 112 17.24 -33.25 0.03
C ALA A 112 15.98 -32.36 -0.10
N ALA A 113 15.12 -32.64 -1.08
CA ALA A 113 13.89 -31.88 -1.30
C ALA A 113 12.85 -32.08 -0.17
N LEU A 114 12.85 -33.25 0.48
CA LEU A 114 12.05 -33.53 1.68
C LEU A 114 12.52 -32.73 2.92
N GLU A 115 13.81 -32.40 3.02
CA GLU A 115 14.34 -31.55 4.09
C GLU A 115 14.02 -30.07 3.85
N GLU A 116 14.23 -29.53 2.63
CA GLU A 116 13.87 -28.14 2.29
C GLU A 116 12.36 -27.85 2.45
N ARG A 117 11.49 -28.83 2.15
CA ARG A 117 10.03 -28.67 2.22
C ARG A 117 9.45 -28.71 3.63
N LYS A 118 10.21 -29.13 4.65
CA LYS A 118 9.76 -29.02 6.05
C LYS A 118 9.71 -27.56 6.53
N GLU A 119 10.40 -26.65 5.85
CA GLU A 119 10.54 -25.25 6.27
C GLU A 119 9.73 -24.27 5.38
N ALA A 120 9.49 -24.58 4.10
CA ALA A 120 8.81 -23.67 3.18
C ALA A 120 7.31 -23.98 3.03
N THR A 121 6.44 -23.05 3.44
CA THR A 121 5.02 -23.10 3.10
C THR A 121 4.86 -22.73 1.62
N PRO A 122 4.32 -23.60 0.76
CA PRO A 122 4.32 -23.32 -0.66
C PRO A 122 3.30 -22.24 -1.02
N PRO A 123 3.52 -21.53 -2.14
CA PRO A 123 2.74 -20.36 -2.46
C PRO A 123 1.28 -20.71 -2.76
N LYS A 124 0.38 -19.85 -2.27
CA LYS A 124 -1.08 -20.03 -2.36
C LYS A 124 -1.71 -19.15 -3.42
N THR A 125 -1.01 -18.90 -4.52
CA THR A 125 -1.64 -18.23 -5.67
C THR A 125 -2.54 -19.21 -6.42
N LEU A 126 -3.52 -18.71 -7.17
CA LEU A 126 -4.36 -19.54 -8.05
C LEU A 126 -3.53 -20.39 -9.04
N ALA A 127 -2.49 -19.83 -9.66
CA ALA A 127 -1.67 -20.54 -10.64
C ALA A 127 -0.97 -21.76 -10.04
N HIS A 128 -0.30 -21.61 -8.90
CA HIS A 128 0.26 -22.74 -8.15
C HIS A 128 -0.81 -23.77 -7.72
N ALA A 129 -2.04 -23.36 -7.41
CA ALA A 129 -3.12 -24.30 -7.09
C ALA A 129 -3.55 -25.12 -8.33
N LEU A 130 -3.69 -24.47 -9.49
CA LEU A 130 -3.94 -25.12 -10.77
C LEU A 130 -2.82 -26.10 -11.15
N SER A 131 -1.56 -25.70 -10.91
CA SER A 131 -0.38 -26.54 -11.09
C SER A 131 -0.48 -27.83 -10.27
N ARG A 132 -0.70 -27.74 -8.96
CA ARG A 132 -0.85 -28.90 -8.07
C ARG A 132 -1.97 -29.85 -8.49
N ALA A 133 -3.16 -29.30 -8.74
CA ALA A 133 -4.32 -30.11 -9.11
C ALA A 133 -4.11 -30.86 -10.44
N SER A 134 -3.55 -30.17 -11.44
CA SER A 134 -3.28 -30.76 -12.76
C SER A 134 -2.16 -31.79 -12.70
N PHE A 135 -1.13 -31.51 -11.92
CA PHE A 135 -0.03 -32.45 -11.70
C PHE A 135 -0.51 -33.75 -11.06
N GLN A 136 -1.32 -33.67 -10.00
CA GLN A 136 -1.91 -34.84 -9.35
C GLN A 136 -2.74 -35.67 -10.33
N GLY A 137 -3.55 -35.02 -11.17
CA GLY A 137 -4.30 -35.70 -12.24
C GLY A 137 -3.37 -36.40 -13.24
N SER A 138 -2.27 -35.74 -13.64
CA SER A 138 -1.29 -36.35 -14.55
C SER A 138 -0.61 -37.59 -13.96
N GLU A 139 -0.35 -37.61 -12.64
CA GLU A 139 0.25 -38.77 -11.98
C GLU A 139 -0.69 -39.97 -11.96
N GLN A 140 -1.99 -39.73 -11.77
CA GLN A 140 -3.00 -40.78 -11.72
C GLN A 140 -3.31 -41.35 -13.11
N LEU A 141 -3.31 -40.51 -14.15
CA LEU A 141 -3.61 -40.94 -15.52
C LEU A 141 -2.40 -41.51 -16.25
N GLY A 142 -1.19 -41.07 -15.90
CA GLY A 142 0.03 -41.44 -16.61
C GLY A 142 0.28 -40.61 -17.86
N LEU A 143 1.55 -40.44 -18.24
CA LEU A 143 1.95 -39.57 -19.35
C LEU A 143 1.76 -40.20 -20.74
N GLU A 144 1.48 -41.51 -20.78
CA GLU A 144 1.17 -42.23 -22.03
C GLU A 144 -0.23 -41.88 -22.57
N GLU A 145 -1.14 -41.45 -21.68
CA GLU A 145 -2.46 -40.98 -22.05
C GLU A 145 -2.42 -39.51 -22.50
N PRO A 146 -3.06 -39.11 -23.62
CA PRO A 146 -3.02 -37.72 -24.10
C PRO A 146 -3.49 -36.70 -23.06
N LEU A 147 -4.53 -37.05 -22.28
CA LEU A 147 -5.01 -36.20 -21.18
C LEU A 147 -3.99 -36.08 -20.04
N GLY A 148 -3.31 -37.17 -19.66
CA GLY A 148 -2.30 -37.12 -18.62
C GLY A 148 -1.08 -36.29 -19.03
N SER A 149 -0.63 -36.42 -20.29
CA SER A 149 0.41 -35.58 -20.88
C SER A 149 0.01 -34.10 -20.93
N ALA A 150 -1.23 -33.79 -21.35
CA ALA A 150 -1.75 -32.43 -21.39
C ALA A 150 -1.79 -31.79 -19.99
N LEU A 151 -2.28 -32.53 -18.98
CA LEU A 151 -2.31 -32.07 -17.60
C LEU A 151 -0.92 -31.80 -17.03
N PHE A 152 0.08 -32.64 -17.37
CA PHE A 152 1.46 -32.42 -16.93
C PHE A 152 2.08 -31.15 -17.55
N LYS A 153 1.84 -30.93 -18.86
CA LYS A 153 2.28 -29.70 -19.55
C LYS A 153 1.60 -28.46 -18.96
N PHE A 154 0.28 -28.51 -18.76
CA PHE A 154 -0.48 -27.43 -18.14
C PHE A 154 -0.01 -27.14 -16.71
N ALA A 155 0.25 -28.17 -15.91
CA ALA A 155 0.79 -27.99 -14.57
C ALA A 155 2.14 -27.24 -14.59
N THR A 156 3.03 -27.65 -15.49
CA THR A 156 4.37 -27.06 -15.65
C THR A 156 4.33 -25.57 -15.99
N VAL A 157 3.44 -25.15 -16.89
CA VAL A 157 3.32 -23.73 -17.23
C VAL A 157 2.66 -22.92 -16.13
N GLN A 158 1.69 -23.48 -15.42
CA GLN A 158 1.02 -22.81 -14.30
C GLN A 158 1.96 -22.59 -13.12
N GLU A 159 2.88 -23.52 -12.86
CA GLU A 159 3.95 -23.33 -11.87
C GLU A 159 4.79 -22.08 -12.21
N LYS A 160 5.29 -22.00 -13.45
CA LYS A 160 6.10 -20.85 -13.92
C LYS A 160 5.32 -19.53 -13.87
N ILE A 161 4.06 -19.54 -14.28
CA ILE A 161 3.19 -18.35 -14.20
C ILE A 161 3.02 -17.92 -12.74
N GLY A 162 2.84 -18.88 -11.83
CA GLY A 162 2.82 -18.65 -10.39
C GLY A 162 4.09 -17.96 -9.87
N ASP A 163 5.27 -18.43 -10.28
CA ASP A 163 6.54 -17.83 -9.87
C ASP A 163 6.69 -16.39 -10.35
N TYR A 164 6.40 -16.13 -11.63
CA TYR A 164 6.44 -14.76 -12.18
C TYR A 164 5.40 -13.85 -11.52
N ARG A 165 4.27 -14.42 -11.10
CA ARG A 165 3.22 -13.72 -10.38
C ARG A 165 3.66 -13.31 -8.97
N LEU A 166 4.43 -14.14 -8.26
CA LEU A 166 5.06 -13.78 -6.99
C LEU A 166 6.14 -12.72 -7.15
N LYS A 167 6.93 -12.81 -8.24
CA LYS A 167 7.93 -11.78 -8.57
C LYS A 167 7.26 -10.42 -8.81
N MET A 168 6.15 -10.38 -9.54
CA MET A 168 5.36 -9.16 -9.71
C MET A 168 4.91 -8.57 -8.36
N ASP A 169 4.39 -9.40 -7.45
CA ASP A 169 3.97 -8.95 -6.11
C ASP A 169 5.09 -8.32 -5.32
N GLN A 170 6.26 -8.95 -5.35
CA GLN A 170 7.45 -8.46 -4.67
C GLN A 170 7.90 -7.11 -5.25
N GLU A 171 7.95 -7.00 -6.58
CA GLU A 171 8.32 -5.76 -7.27
C GLU A 171 7.33 -4.63 -6.96
N ILE A 172 6.02 -4.90 -7.03
CA ILE A 172 4.98 -3.92 -6.68
C ILE A 172 5.07 -3.53 -5.20
N THR A 173 5.28 -4.49 -4.31
CA THR A 173 5.38 -4.21 -2.87
C THR A 173 6.56 -3.30 -2.56
N THR A 174 7.73 -3.61 -3.13
CA THR A 174 9.00 -2.91 -2.82
C THR A 174 9.13 -1.57 -3.53
N LYS A 175 8.70 -1.47 -4.80
CA LYS A 175 8.89 -0.26 -5.63
C LYS A 175 7.68 0.66 -5.69
N PHE A 176 6.48 0.16 -5.36
CA PHE A 176 5.27 0.97 -5.27
C PHE A 176 4.77 1.07 -3.82
N VAL A 177 4.27 -0.01 -3.23
CA VAL A 177 3.49 0.05 -1.97
C VAL A 177 4.30 0.69 -0.82
N GLN A 178 5.55 0.27 -0.63
CA GLN A 178 6.42 0.80 0.42
C GLN A 178 6.76 2.29 0.23
N PRO A 179 7.36 2.74 -0.89
CA PRO A 179 7.71 4.15 -1.07
C PRO A 179 6.50 5.08 -1.14
N PHE A 180 5.38 4.63 -1.73
CA PHE A 180 4.13 5.40 -1.73
C PHE A 180 3.59 5.57 -0.30
N GLY A 181 3.68 4.51 0.53
CA GLY A 181 3.38 4.57 1.95
C GLY A 181 4.31 5.50 2.73
N THR A 182 5.61 5.50 2.42
CA THR A 182 6.59 6.43 3.01
C THR A 182 6.22 7.88 2.68
N THR A 183 5.99 8.22 1.42
CA THR A 183 5.61 9.57 0.98
C THR A 183 4.35 10.07 1.70
N LEU A 184 3.35 9.20 1.86
CA LEU A 184 2.12 9.51 2.59
C LEU A 184 2.37 9.84 4.07
N ASN A 185 3.21 9.07 4.74
CA ASN A 185 3.45 9.21 6.18
C ASN A 185 4.49 10.29 6.53
N THR A 186 5.34 10.67 5.58
CA THR A 186 6.40 11.67 5.79
C THR A 186 6.01 13.01 5.17
N GLN A 187 6.28 13.23 3.89
CA GLN A 187 6.15 14.52 3.23
C GLN A 187 4.72 15.05 3.28
N ILE A 188 3.74 14.20 2.94
CA ILE A 188 2.32 14.55 3.03
C ILE A 188 1.91 14.72 4.49
N GLY A 189 2.33 13.82 5.38
CA GLY A 189 2.08 13.91 6.82
C GLY A 189 2.57 15.22 7.45
N PHE A 190 3.77 15.68 7.07
CA PHE A 190 4.36 16.94 7.53
C PHE A 190 3.57 18.15 7.02
N ALA A 191 3.20 18.16 5.73
CA ALA A 191 2.35 19.21 5.18
C ALA A 191 0.98 19.27 5.90
N MET A 192 0.36 18.12 6.19
CA MET A 192 -0.90 18.08 6.94
C MET A 192 -0.76 18.62 8.37
N LYS A 193 0.36 18.32 9.05
CA LYS A 193 0.66 18.84 10.38
C LYS A 193 0.87 20.36 10.36
N ALA A 194 1.60 20.87 9.38
CA ALA A 194 1.83 22.31 9.21
C ALA A 194 0.53 23.06 8.90
N ARG A 195 -0.35 22.52 8.04
CA ARG A 195 -1.69 23.08 7.80
C ARG A 195 -2.54 23.15 9.08
N ARG A 196 -2.49 22.12 9.93
CA ARG A 196 -3.16 22.16 11.23
C ARG A 196 -2.56 23.26 12.14
N ASN A 197 -1.25 23.47 12.08
CA ASN A 197 -0.60 24.55 12.82
C ASN A 197 -1.07 25.93 12.35
N VAL A 198 -1.15 26.16 11.03
CA VAL A 198 -1.71 27.39 10.45
C VAL A 198 -3.09 27.68 11.05
N GLN A 199 -3.95 26.66 11.11
CA GLN A 199 -5.30 26.87 11.62
C GLN A 199 -5.36 27.15 13.12
N ASN A 200 -4.46 26.55 13.90
CA ASN A 200 -4.32 26.89 15.31
C ASN A 200 -3.80 28.31 15.52
N CYS A 201 -2.79 28.74 14.74
CA CYS A 201 -2.27 30.12 14.80
C CYS A 201 -3.33 31.13 14.39
N ARG A 202 -4.11 30.84 13.33
CA ARG A 202 -5.22 31.69 12.88
C ARG A 202 -6.26 31.89 13.98
N LEU A 203 -6.77 30.80 14.57
CA LEU A 203 -7.73 30.85 15.69
C LEU A 203 -7.16 31.60 16.90
N SER A 204 -5.86 31.44 17.18
CA SER A 204 -5.18 32.17 18.25
C SER A 204 -5.14 33.67 17.96
N LEU A 205 -4.80 34.06 16.72
CA LEU A 205 -4.74 35.44 16.27
C LEU A 205 -6.11 36.10 16.37
N ASP A 206 -7.17 35.43 15.89
CA ASP A 206 -8.54 35.92 15.96
C ASP A 206 -8.98 36.14 17.42
N SER A 207 -8.69 35.17 18.30
CA SER A 207 -8.98 35.30 19.74
C SER A 207 -8.21 36.45 20.40
N ILE A 208 -6.95 36.68 20.05
CA ILE A 208 -6.13 37.75 20.63
C ILE A 208 -6.57 39.12 20.09
N LYS A 209 -6.92 39.21 18.80
CA LYS A 209 -7.53 40.42 18.20
C LYS A 209 -8.85 40.78 18.89
N ALA A 210 -9.71 39.81 19.15
CA ALA A 210 -10.95 40.04 19.88
C ALA A 210 -10.70 40.53 21.32
N GLN A 211 -9.71 39.97 22.02
CA GLN A 211 -9.30 40.43 23.35
C GLN A 211 -8.74 41.85 23.33
N HIS A 212 -7.94 42.19 22.30
CA HIS A 212 -7.40 43.52 22.10
C HIS A 212 -8.49 44.57 21.91
N LYS A 213 -9.51 44.28 21.09
CA LYS A 213 -10.68 45.15 20.90
C LYS A 213 -11.44 45.42 22.21
N ALA A 214 -11.43 44.46 23.14
CA ALA A 214 -12.08 44.58 24.45
C ALA A 214 -11.15 45.06 25.58
N ALA A 215 -9.88 45.38 25.28
CA ALA A 215 -8.88 45.73 26.29
C ALA A 215 -9.10 47.13 26.87
N ARG A 216 -8.82 47.28 28.17
CA ARG A 216 -8.81 48.60 28.84
C ARG A 216 -7.58 49.42 28.42
N PRO A 217 -7.64 50.77 28.44
CA PRO A 217 -6.53 51.64 28.01
C PRO A 217 -5.20 51.33 28.68
N GLU A 218 -5.22 50.96 29.97
CA GLU A 218 -4.05 50.60 30.78
C GLU A 218 -3.30 49.36 30.26
N ARG A 219 -3.97 48.48 29.51
CA ARG A 219 -3.39 47.27 28.90
C ARG A 219 -3.28 47.36 27.38
N ALA A 220 -3.60 48.51 26.78
CA ALA A 220 -3.62 48.66 25.33
C ALA A 220 -2.26 48.36 24.69
N GLU A 221 -1.18 48.86 25.30
CA GLU A 221 0.19 48.64 24.80
C GLU A 221 0.61 47.17 24.88
N ALA A 222 0.40 46.54 26.05
CA ALA A 222 0.72 45.12 26.25
C ALA A 222 -0.09 44.21 25.30
N SER A 223 -1.38 44.50 25.13
CA SER A 223 -2.25 43.75 24.23
C SER A 223 -1.90 43.98 22.76
N ARG A 224 -1.37 45.16 22.38
CA ARG A 224 -0.88 45.41 21.01
C ARG A 224 0.32 44.52 20.69
N VAL A 225 1.27 44.40 21.61
CA VAL A 225 2.43 43.51 21.46
C VAL A 225 2.01 42.04 21.34
N GLU A 226 0.99 41.61 22.09
CA GLU A 226 0.44 40.25 21.97
C GLU A 226 -0.19 39.98 20.59
N VAL A 227 -0.85 40.97 19.98
CA VAL A 227 -1.37 40.85 18.60
C VAL A 227 -0.22 40.73 17.61
N GLU A 228 0.79 41.59 17.69
CA GLU A 228 1.97 41.57 16.80
C GLU A 228 2.68 40.21 16.85
N GLN A 229 2.93 39.68 18.04
CA GLN A 229 3.51 38.34 18.21
C GLN A 229 2.65 37.22 17.61
N ALA A 230 1.32 37.33 17.71
CA ALA A 230 0.41 36.34 17.13
C ALA A 230 0.35 36.44 15.59
N GLU A 231 0.52 37.64 15.03
CA GLU A 231 0.62 37.86 13.59
C GLU A 231 1.90 37.24 13.02
N ASP A 232 3.04 37.48 13.67
CA ASP A 232 4.33 36.88 13.28
C ASP A 232 4.26 35.34 13.27
N LEU A 233 3.69 34.75 14.32
CA LEU A 233 3.52 33.29 14.40
C LEU A 233 2.57 32.73 13.33
N PHE A 234 1.55 33.50 12.96
CA PHE A 234 0.63 33.10 11.89
C PHE A 234 1.31 33.17 10.52
N VAL A 235 2.04 34.25 10.22
CA VAL A 235 2.80 34.40 8.98
C VAL A 235 3.84 33.28 8.86
N ALA A 236 4.64 33.04 9.90
CA ALA A 236 5.62 31.96 9.92
C ALA A 236 4.98 30.58 9.67
N ALA A 237 3.82 30.30 10.28
CA ALA A 237 3.11 29.05 10.06
C ALA A 237 2.61 28.91 8.61
N VAL A 238 2.11 29.99 8.00
CA VAL A 238 1.63 30.01 6.61
C VAL A 238 2.79 29.78 5.65
N GLU A 239 3.95 30.40 5.87
CA GLU A 239 5.15 30.22 5.06
C GLU A 239 5.69 28.79 5.12
N GLU A 240 5.78 28.22 6.32
CA GLU A 240 6.21 26.83 6.54
C GLU A 240 5.26 25.86 5.82
N ALA A 241 3.95 26.00 6.04
CA ALA A 241 2.96 25.14 5.40
C ALA A 241 2.98 25.28 3.88
N THR A 242 3.13 26.51 3.35
CA THR A 242 3.25 26.75 1.91
C THR A 242 4.45 26.03 1.32
N THR A 243 5.61 26.10 1.99
CA THR A 243 6.84 25.44 1.55
C THR A 243 6.67 23.93 1.51
N LEU A 244 6.12 23.33 2.57
CA LEU A 244 5.88 21.88 2.64
C LEU A 244 4.83 21.42 1.61
N MET A 245 3.76 22.19 1.40
CA MET A 245 2.75 21.87 0.39
C MET A 245 3.33 21.91 -1.03
N LYS A 246 4.15 22.91 -1.37
CA LYS A 246 4.86 22.97 -2.65
C LYS A 246 5.78 21.76 -2.84
N SER A 247 6.53 21.39 -1.80
CA SER A 247 7.37 20.20 -1.82
C SER A 247 6.58 18.91 -2.13
N VAL A 248 5.38 18.74 -1.56
CA VAL A 248 4.49 17.61 -1.88
C VAL A 248 4.10 17.60 -3.37
N LEU A 249 3.78 18.76 -3.94
CA LEU A 249 3.36 18.88 -5.34
C LEU A 249 4.51 18.65 -6.33
N GLU A 250 5.72 19.04 -5.94
CA GLU A 250 6.92 18.97 -6.78
C GLU A 250 7.66 17.63 -6.64
N ASN A 251 7.24 16.76 -5.72
CA ASN A 251 7.88 15.45 -5.54
C ASN A 251 7.70 14.57 -6.78
N PRO A 252 8.79 14.16 -7.47
CA PRO A 252 8.69 13.28 -8.64
C PRO A 252 8.41 11.81 -8.27
N GLU A 253 8.59 11.43 -7.00
CA GLU A 253 8.55 10.05 -6.55
C GLU A 253 7.23 9.32 -6.83
N PRO A 254 6.03 9.91 -6.59
CA PRO A 254 4.76 9.23 -6.88
C PRO A 254 4.61 8.84 -8.35
N LEU A 255 5.11 9.66 -9.28
CA LEU A 255 5.07 9.36 -10.71
C LEU A 255 6.05 8.25 -11.07
N ARG A 256 7.25 8.25 -10.48
CA ARG A 256 8.22 7.16 -10.62
C ARG A 256 7.65 5.84 -10.09
N ASN A 257 7.04 5.86 -8.91
CA ASN A 257 6.42 4.65 -8.35
C ASN A 257 5.32 4.13 -9.27
N LEU A 258 4.49 5.01 -9.84
CA LEU A 258 3.47 4.59 -10.81
C LEU A 258 4.09 3.93 -12.05
N ALA A 259 5.21 4.44 -12.55
CA ALA A 259 5.93 3.80 -13.65
C ALA A 259 6.47 2.41 -13.24
N ASP A 260 7.00 2.26 -12.02
CA ASP A 260 7.45 0.96 -11.50
C ASP A 260 6.31 -0.05 -11.36
N LEU A 261 5.11 0.40 -10.94
CA LEU A 261 3.91 -0.43 -10.88
C LEU A 261 3.54 -0.96 -12.28
N VAL A 262 3.51 -0.08 -13.28
CA VAL A 262 3.22 -0.46 -14.67
C VAL A 262 4.29 -1.42 -15.21
N ALA A 263 5.56 -1.16 -14.94
CA ALA A 263 6.67 -2.00 -15.38
C ALA A 263 6.59 -3.42 -14.79
N ALA A 264 6.28 -3.54 -13.49
CA ALA A 264 6.11 -4.84 -12.84
C ALA A 264 4.95 -5.63 -13.44
N GLN A 265 3.81 -4.98 -13.68
CA GLN A 265 2.65 -5.61 -14.33
C GLN A 265 2.96 -6.03 -15.77
N LEU A 266 3.59 -5.15 -16.55
CA LEU A 266 3.96 -5.44 -17.94
C LEU A 266 4.90 -6.65 -18.03
N ALA A 267 5.91 -6.72 -17.17
CA ALA A 267 6.84 -7.84 -17.12
C ALA A 267 6.11 -9.16 -16.89
N PHE A 268 5.20 -9.20 -15.91
CA PHE A 268 4.41 -10.40 -15.62
C PHE A 268 3.50 -10.81 -16.80
N TYR A 269 2.69 -9.89 -17.33
CA TYR A 269 1.76 -10.22 -18.40
C TYR A 269 2.46 -10.66 -19.68
N LYS A 270 3.65 -10.11 -19.96
CA LYS A 270 4.47 -10.55 -21.09
C LYS A 270 4.95 -12.00 -20.91
N GLU A 271 5.56 -12.33 -19.77
CA GLU A 271 6.05 -13.68 -19.50
C GLU A 271 4.89 -14.71 -19.51
N ALA A 272 3.73 -14.35 -18.93
CA ALA A 272 2.56 -15.21 -18.96
C ALA A 272 2.03 -15.43 -20.39
N TYR A 273 2.03 -14.39 -21.23
CA TYR A 273 1.66 -14.50 -22.65
C TYR A 273 2.62 -15.43 -23.41
N ASP A 274 3.92 -15.24 -23.26
CA ASP A 274 4.95 -16.05 -23.94
C ASP A 274 4.82 -17.53 -23.52
N ILE A 275 4.72 -17.80 -22.21
CA ILE A 275 4.54 -19.16 -21.67
C ILE A 275 3.27 -19.85 -22.21
N LEU A 276 2.14 -19.14 -22.26
CA LEU A 276 0.88 -19.71 -22.74
C LEU A 276 0.87 -19.89 -24.26
N THR A 277 1.52 -18.99 -25.00
CA THR A 277 1.66 -19.07 -26.46
C THR A 277 2.45 -20.30 -26.85
N ASP A 278 3.51 -20.63 -26.10
CA ASP A 278 4.34 -21.81 -26.37
C ASP A 278 3.59 -23.13 -26.14
N VAL A 279 2.79 -23.24 -25.08
CA VAL A 279 2.11 -24.50 -24.72
C VAL A 279 0.80 -24.73 -25.44
N ALA A 280 0.10 -23.67 -25.87
CA ALA A 280 -1.19 -23.77 -26.55
C ALA A 280 -1.19 -24.75 -27.73
N PRO A 281 -0.26 -24.68 -28.71
CA PRO A 281 -0.26 -25.61 -29.84
C PRO A 281 0.00 -27.06 -29.42
N GLU A 282 0.80 -27.29 -28.37
CA GLU A 282 1.06 -28.64 -27.85
C GLU A 282 -0.21 -29.28 -27.25
N ILE A 283 -1.04 -28.47 -26.57
CA ILE A 283 -2.33 -28.93 -26.03
C ILE A 283 -3.33 -29.19 -27.15
N ASP A 284 -3.37 -28.33 -28.17
CA ASP A 284 -4.23 -28.51 -29.34
C ASP A 284 -3.89 -29.81 -30.10
N GLU A 285 -2.60 -30.11 -30.27
CA GLU A 285 -2.15 -31.36 -30.89
C GLU A 285 -2.59 -32.60 -30.10
N LEU A 286 -2.46 -32.56 -28.76
CA LEU A 286 -2.92 -33.64 -27.89
C LEU A 286 -4.45 -33.81 -27.95
N SER A 287 -5.20 -32.71 -28.10
CA SER A 287 -6.65 -32.75 -28.30
C SER A 287 -7.03 -33.44 -29.60
N VAL A 288 -6.42 -33.06 -30.73
CA VAL A 288 -6.65 -33.69 -32.04
C VAL A 288 -6.29 -35.17 -32.01
N THR A 289 -5.18 -35.53 -31.33
CA THR A 289 -4.75 -36.92 -31.15
C THR A 289 -5.82 -37.73 -30.40
N GLN A 290 -6.35 -37.19 -29.29
CA GLN A 290 -7.40 -37.84 -28.51
C GLN A 290 -8.70 -38.02 -29.34
N GLU A 291 -9.07 -37.03 -30.15
CA GLU A 291 -10.24 -37.15 -31.04
C GLU A 291 -10.06 -38.26 -32.09
N ALA A 292 -8.86 -38.36 -32.68
CA ALA A 292 -8.55 -39.41 -33.66
C ALA A 292 -8.65 -40.81 -33.04
N LEU A 293 -8.07 -41.00 -31.85
CA LEU A 293 -8.17 -42.25 -31.08
C LEU A 293 -9.62 -42.61 -30.78
N PHE A 294 -10.42 -41.62 -30.35
CA PHE A 294 -11.84 -41.82 -30.06
C PHE A 294 -12.67 -42.19 -31.30
N ARG A 295 -12.39 -41.59 -32.46
CA ARG A 295 -13.09 -41.93 -33.71
C ARG A 295 -12.73 -43.34 -34.18
N ASN A 296 -11.43 -43.68 -34.18
CA ASN A 296 -10.95 -44.97 -34.67
C ASN A 296 -11.50 -46.15 -33.85
N SER A 297 -11.57 -46.01 -32.52
CA SER A 297 -12.14 -47.04 -31.63
C SER A 297 -13.65 -47.30 -31.81
N ARG A 298 -14.37 -46.47 -32.58
CA ARG A 298 -15.80 -46.63 -32.89
C ARG A 298 -16.08 -47.02 -34.34
N SER A 299 -15.05 -47.05 -35.17
CA SER A 299 -15.13 -47.52 -36.56
C SER A 299 -14.77 -49.01 -36.71
N GLU A 300 -14.28 -49.64 -35.64
CA GLU A 300 -14.17 -51.10 -35.48
C GLU A 300 -15.44 -51.68 -34.84
#